data_AF-A0A842TPI6-F1
#
_entry.id   AF-A0A842TPI6-F1
#
_cell.length_a   1.000
_cell.length_b   1.000
_cell.length_c   1.000
_cell.angle_alpha   90.00
_cell.angle_beta   90.00
_cell.angle_gamma   90.00
#
_symmetry.space_group_name_H-M   'P 1'
#
loop_
_entity.id
_entity.type
_entity.pdbx_description
1 polymer ?
#
loop_
_entity_poly.entity_id
_entity_poly.type
_entity_poly.pdbx_seq_one_letter_code
_entity_poly.pdbx_strand_id
1 'polypeptide(L)' 'MSSRDDQVVAEIVKLIDEAYNPREVRAEINKKYPEYDDKEKLERLIPKILNEFDAKKRKYLKKTQYLMYVSIAGEDITKG' A
#
# COMPACT_ATOMS: atom_id res chain seq x y z
N MET A 1 19.78 8.39 -7.26
CA MET A 1 19.52 7.50 -6.11
C MET A 1 18.01 7.47 -5.91
N SER A 2 17.33 6.36 -6.19
CA SER A 2 15.90 6.23 -5.87
C SER A 2 15.77 6.04 -4.37
N SER A 3 14.89 6.81 -3.73
CA SER A 3 14.69 6.73 -2.29
C SER A 3 14.08 5.37 -1.90
N ARG A 4 14.28 4.93 -0.65
CA ARG A 4 13.67 3.68 -0.14
C ARG A 4 12.14 3.71 -0.32
N ASP A 5 11.52 4.87 -0.13
CA ASP A 5 10.10 5.12 -0.38
C ASP A 5 9.68 4.77 -1.80
N ASP A 6 10.47 5.16 -2.80
CA ASP A 6 10.12 4.92 -4.21
C ASP A 6 10.15 3.42 -4.54
N GLN A 7 11.03 2.65 -3.89
CA GLN A 7 11.03 1.18 -4.02
C GLN A 7 9.78 0.56 -3.41
N VAL A 8 9.35 1.03 -2.23
CA VAL A 8 8.13 0.55 -1.57
C VAL A 8 6.89 0.90 -2.40
N VAL A 9 6.84 2.12 -2.96
CA VAL A 9 5.75 2.52 -3.85
C VAL A 9 5.68 1.61 -5.08
N ALA A 10 6.81 1.38 -5.75
CA ALA A 10 6.86 0.51 -6.93
C ALA A 10 6.41 -0.93 -6.61
N GLU A 11 6.81 -1.47 -5.46
CA GLU A 11 6.39 -2.80 -5.04
C GLU A 11 4.88 -2.86 -4.73
N ILE A 12 4.34 -1.87 -4.03
CA ILE A 12 2.88 -1.79 -3.77
C ILE A 12 2.11 -1.71 -5.08
N VAL A 13 2.56 -0.88 -6.01
CA VAL A 13 1.91 -0.71 -7.32
C VAL A 13 1.90 -2.03 -8.08
N LYS A 14 3.05 -2.72 -8.12
CA LYS A 14 3.18 -4.04 -8.74
C LYS A 14 2.20 -5.05 -8.14
N LEU A 15 2.11 -5.16 -6.81
CA LEU A 15 1.20 -6.11 -6.16
C LEU A 15 -0.28 -5.80 -6.46
N ILE A 16 -0.64 -4.51 -6.53
CA ILE A 16 -1.99 -4.07 -6.92
C ILE A 16 -2.28 -4.37 -8.41
N ASP A 17 -1.29 -4.31 -9.29
CA ASP A 17 -1.41 -4.72 -10.70
C ASP A 17 -1.54 -6.24 -10.84
N GLU A 18 -0.86 -7.01 -9.99
CA GLU A 18 -1.01 -8.47 -9.88
C GLU A 18 -2.32 -8.90 -9.19
N ALA A 19 -3.23 -7.94 -8.92
CA ALA A 19 -4.56 -8.16 -8.33
C ALA A 19 -4.55 -8.75 -6.92
N TYR A 20 -3.47 -8.54 -6.15
CA TYR A 20 -3.43 -8.88 -4.74
C TYR A 20 -4.52 -8.12 -3.99
N ASN A 21 -5.04 -8.70 -2.91
CA ASN A 21 -5.94 -7.99 -2.02
C ASN A 21 -5.14 -7.13 -1.01
N PRO A 22 -5.77 -6.12 -0.36
CA PRO A 22 -5.05 -5.20 0.52
C PRO A 22 -4.24 -5.87 1.63
N ARG A 23 -4.73 -7.01 2.16
CA ARG A 23 -4.07 -7.74 3.25
C ARG A 23 -2.82 -8.46 2.75
N GLU A 24 -2.87 -9.04 1.56
CA GLU A 24 -1.71 -9.68 0.94
C GLU A 24 -0.65 -8.64 0.59
N VAL A 25 -1.05 -7.48 0.05
CA VAL A 25 -0.14 -6.35 -0.19
C VAL A 25 0.56 -5.95 1.11
N ARG A 26 -0.21 -5.75 2.19
CA ARG A 26 0.36 -5.40 3.50
C ARG A 26 1.35 -6.46 4.01
N ALA A 27 1.00 -7.74 3.93
CA ALA A 27 1.86 -8.82 4.38
C ALA A 27 3.19 -8.87 3.60
N GLU A 28 3.14 -8.74 2.27
CA GLU A 28 4.34 -8.73 1.42
C GLU A 28 5.23 -7.51 1.67
N ILE A 29 4.62 -6.33 1.86
CA ILE A 29 5.38 -5.12 2.20
C ILE A 29 6.02 -5.23 3.58
N ASN A 30 5.31 -5.71 4.60
CA ASN A 30 5.90 -5.89 5.93
C ASN A 30 7.07 -6.91 5.90
N LYS A 31 6.90 -8.00 5.14
CA LYS A 31 7.95 -9.03 4.97
C LYS A 31 9.23 -8.49 4.31
N LYS A 32 9.10 -7.61 3.31
CA LYS A 32 10.26 -7.06 2.56
C LYS A 32 10.80 -5.76 3.18
N TYR A 33 9.93 -4.99 3.82
CA TYR A 33 10.17 -3.65 4.32
C TYR A 33 9.55 -3.50 5.72
N PRO A 34 10.06 -4.20 6.75
CA PRO A 34 9.49 -4.18 8.10
C PRO A 34 9.49 -2.77 8.71
N GLU A 35 10.37 -1.88 8.25
CA GLU A 35 10.40 -0.48 8.66
C GLU A 35 9.17 0.35 8.19
N TYR A 36 8.33 -0.23 7.31
CA TYR A 36 7.05 0.30 6.84
C TYR A 36 5.85 -0.45 7.43
N ASP A 37 6.03 -1.26 8.49
CA ASP A 37 4.92 -1.74 9.33
C ASP A 37 4.24 -0.58 10.12
N ASP A 38 4.76 0.64 9.96
CA ASP A 38 4.16 1.86 10.48
C ASP A 38 3.05 2.38 9.56
N LYS A 39 1.85 2.57 10.12
CA LYS A 39 0.67 3.09 9.41
C LYS A 39 0.94 4.47 8.81
N GLU A 40 1.51 5.41 9.57
CA GLU A 40 1.73 6.78 9.09
C GLU A 40 2.72 6.81 7.93
N LYS A 41 3.76 5.99 7.97
CA LYS A 41 4.72 5.87 6.86
C LYS A 41 4.03 5.41 5.58
N LEU A 42 3.17 4.38 5.64
CA LEU A 42 2.43 3.95 4.45
C LEU A 42 1.41 5.00 3.98
N GLU A 43 0.71 5.67 4.90
CA GLU A 43 -0.24 6.72 4.54
C GLU A 43 0.42 7.88 3.79
N ARG A 44 1.66 8.25 4.15
CA ARG A 44 2.46 9.24 3.43
C ARG A 44 2.78 8.82 1.99
N LEU A 45 2.82 7.53 1.70
CA LEU A 45 3.06 7.00 0.35
C LEU A 45 1.79 6.92 -0.51
N ILE A 46 0.59 6.94 0.08
CA ILE A 46 -0.69 6.82 -0.65
C ILE A 46 -0.80 7.79 -1.84
N PRO A 47 -0.48 9.09 -1.70
CA PRO A 47 -0.54 10.01 -2.84
C PRO A 47 0.41 9.62 -3.98
N LYS A 48 1.61 9.13 -3.66
CA LYS A 48 2.58 8.64 -4.65
C LYS A 48 2.06 7.39 -5.36
N ILE A 49 1.58 6.40 -4.61
CA ILE A 49 1.00 5.15 -5.15
C ILE A 49 -0.16 5.46 -6.10
N LEU A 50 -1.07 6.36 -5.69
CA LEU A 50 -2.20 6.76 -6.53
C LEU A 50 -1.77 7.46 -7.82
N ASN A 51 -0.62 8.15 -7.80
CA ASN A 51 -0.11 8.86 -8.98
C ASN A 51 0.43 7.92 -10.06
N GLU A 52 0.87 6.71 -9.68
CA GLU A 52 1.33 5.67 -10.62
C GLU A 52 0.18 5.04 -11.42
N PHE A 53 -1.07 5.18 -10.97
CA PHE A 53 -2.24 4.63 -11.64
C PHE A 53 -2.97 5.64 -12.52
N ASP A 54 -3.55 5.14 -13.61
CA ASP A 54 -4.47 5.89 -14.47
C ASP A 54 -5.73 6.36 -13.72
N ALA A 55 -6.46 7.31 -14.30
CA ALA A 55 -7.62 7.92 -13.66
C ALA A 55 -8.72 6.92 -13.25
N LYS A 56 -8.94 5.86 -14.04
CA LYS A 56 -9.99 4.86 -13.77
C LYS A 56 -9.57 4.00 -12.57
N LYS A 57 -8.35 3.47 -12.56
CA LYS A 57 -7.85 2.65 -11.46
C LYS A 57 -7.67 3.47 -10.18
N ARG A 58 -7.19 4.70 -10.28
CA ARG A 58 -7.13 5.65 -9.17
C ARG A 58 -8.51 5.92 -8.56
N LYS A 59 -9.55 6.12 -9.38
CA LYS A 59 -10.94 6.31 -8.92
C LYS A 59 -11.45 5.08 -8.18
N TYR A 60 -11.15 3.89 -8.67
CA TYR A 60 -11.49 2.63 -8.00
C TYR A 60 -10.83 2.53 -6.61
N LEU A 61 -9.50 2.68 -6.55
CA LEU A 61 -8.72 2.57 -5.30
C LEU A 61 -9.19 3.57 -4.23
N LYS A 62 -9.54 4.79 -4.64
CA LYS A 62 -10.13 5.80 -3.74
C LYS A 62 -11.52 5.41 -3.24
N LYS A 63 -12.41 4.97 -4.14
CA LYS A 63 -13.80 4.63 -3.80
C LYS A 63 -13.88 3.44 -2.85
N THR A 64 -13.05 2.42 -3.07
CA THR A 64 -13.05 1.20 -2.24
C THR A 64 -12.22 1.32 -0.98
N GLN A 65 -11.59 2.48 -0.74
CA GLN A 65 -10.68 2.68 0.38
C GLN A 65 -9.53 1.65 0.43
N TYR A 66 -9.17 1.07 -0.72
CA TYR A 66 -8.23 -0.06 -0.83
C TYR A 66 -6.92 0.24 -0.09
N LEU A 67 -6.34 1.41 -0.33
CA LEU A 67 -5.05 1.80 0.25
C LEU A 67 -5.13 2.12 1.75
N MET A 68 -6.31 2.46 2.29
CA MET A 68 -6.48 2.55 3.75
C MET A 68 -6.42 1.17 4.37
N TYR A 69 -6.97 0.13 3.73
CA TYR A 69 -6.83 -1.23 4.22
C TYR A 69 -5.39 -1.75 4.15
N VAL A 70 -4.60 -1.27 3.18
CA VAL A 70 -3.15 -1.58 3.09
C VAL A 70 -2.37 -0.92 4.25
N SER A 71 -2.78 0.27 4.71
CA SER A 71 -2.06 0.98 5.79
C SER A 71 -2.39 0.49 7.20
N ILE A 72 -3.40 -0.36 7.38
CA ILE A 72 -3.76 -0.92 8.69
C ILE A 72 -2.66 -1.91 9.14
N ALA A 73 -2.13 -1.71 10.34
CA ALA A 73 -1.17 -2.63 10.94
C ALA A 73 -1.81 -3.99 11.19
N GLY A 74 -1.04 -5.07 11.01
CA GLY A 74 -1.53 -6.44 11.20
C GLY A 74 -2.10 -6.68 12.61
N GLU A 75 -1.60 -5.96 13.62
CA GLU A 75 -2.06 -6.03 15.01
C GLU A 75 -3.40 -5.32 15.28
N ASP A 76 -3.85 -4.39 14.43
CA ASP A 76 -5.13 -3.68 14.62
C ASP A 76 -6.35 -4.54 14.21
N ILE A 77 -6.12 -5.61 13.43
CA ILE A 77 -7.17 -6.43 12.82
C ILE A 77 -7.69 -7.53 13.79
N THR A 78 -6.95 -7.87 14.85
CA THR A 78 -7.29 -8.95 15.80
C THR A 78 -8.23 -8.54 16.94
N LYS A 79 -8.72 -7.30 16.96
CA LYS A 79 -9.71 -6.81 17.95
C LYS A 79 -11.08 -6.44 17.35
N GLY A 80 -11.41 -6.95 16.16
CA GLY A 80 -12.74 -6.83 15.53
C GLY A 80 -13.64 -8.02 15.82
#